data_AF-A0A0G2FSW5-F1
#
_entry.id   AF-A0A0G2FSW5-F1
#
_cell.length_a   1.000
_cell.length_b   1.000
_cell.length_c   1.000
_cell.angle_alpha   90.00
_cell.angle_beta   90.00
_cell.angle_gamma   90.00
#
_symmetry.space_group_name_H-M   'P 1'
#
loop_
_entity.id
_entity.type
_entity.pdbx_description
1 polymer ?
#
loop_
_entity_poly.entity_id
_entity_poly.type
_entity_poly.pdbx_seq_one_letter_code
_entity_poly.pdbx_strand_id
1 'polypeptide(L)'
;MGPPFKPNRSEHYQCNRRAVKAYLGLVKEEQRQSSEDEILQDVLQNRGHLLEQLGLANVALPQRPKVESSETPDVPFCDRCHNLIHHHTGTPIYHPTIEAIRETIQESPYKYNHVYHVLDAADFPMSFLPKVHQLLDLMPLRTKNRRSQSGKFFKGKRTEMSFIITRSDLLAPKKEQVDRLMPTLVEILRHALPRDSRHVRLGNVRCVSAKRSWWTQEVKEDIWKRGGAGWMVGKVNVGKSQLFDAVFPKGRMDWKEPKHDISVAVQPRKENVRAPAFDDKEDVRHAVLPDVDELGDGSLLPPPQEETNYPRMPVVSALPGTTASPIRVPFGGGKGELIDLPGLERSELETWVREEHRPSLVMKTRASPEQHVIKPGQSLLVGGFIRITPHTPDLIFLAYAFTPIEPHLTATGKAIEIQQQTSNINAGNISVPGTGEKIKLAGSFKLQWDVTKKRAGPITRKDAVGIKADRLPYRVLSLDILIEGCGWVEITAQTAKTSKNRPRKSMTGAKRRDKDMGRARDAASR
;
A
#
# COMPACT_ATOMS: atom_id res chain seq x y z
N MET A 1 -2.50 -24.16 35.93
CA MET A 1 -1.13 -24.06 35.38
C MET A 1 -0.99 -25.10 34.26
N GLY A 2 -1.18 -24.69 33.00
CA GLY A 2 -0.99 -25.56 31.83
C GLY A 2 0.44 -25.43 31.28
N PRO A 3 0.98 -26.44 30.58
CA PRO A 3 2.40 -26.52 30.25
C PRO A 3 2.82 -25.43 29.24
N PRO A 4 4.00 -24.77 29.42
CA PRO A 4 4.48 -23.69 28.55
C PRO A 4 5.20 -24.19 27.28
N PHE A 5 4.93 -25.42 26.82
CA PHE A 5 5.72 -26.08 25.77
C PHE A 5 4.87 -26.40 24.54
N LYS A 6 4.58 -25.39 23.71
CA LYS A 6 4.24 -25.63 22.29
C LYS A 6 5.00 -24.62 21.41
N PRO A 7 5.94 -25.07 20.55
CA PRO A 7 6.58 -24.20 19.57
C PRO A 7 5.54 -23.66 18.57
N ASN A 8 5.73 -22.43 18.08
CA ASN A 8 4.91 -21.72 17.08
C ASN A 8 3.64 -20.97 17.53
N ARG A 9 3.47 -20.60 18.81
CA ARG A 9 2.46 -19.59 19.19
C ARG A 9 2.98 -18.15 18.97
N SER A 10 2.06 -17.20 18.75
CA SER A 10 2.35 -15.78 18.93
C SER A 10 2.93 -15.58 20.34
N GLU A 11 3.98 -14.77 20.46
CA GLU A 11 4.62 -14.42 21.76
C GLU A 11 5.49 -15.51 22.41
N HIS A 12 5.91 -16.54 21.67
CA HIS A 12 6.88 -17.52 22.20
C HIS A 12 8.32 -16.97 22.23
N TYR A 13 9.03 -17.22 23.35
CA TYR A 13 10.44 -16.90 23.54
C TYR A 13 11.23 -18.14 23.96
N GLN A 14 12.24 -18.51 23.18
CA GLN A 14 13.20 -19.54 23.56
C GLN A 14 14.19 -18.96 24.57
N CYS A 15 14.13 -19.46 25.81
CA CYS A 15 15.05 -19.08 26.89
C CYS A 15 16.52 -19.36 26.58
N ASN A 16 16.83 -20.16 25.55
CA ASN A 16 18.20 -20.44 25.12
C ASN A 16 18.86 -19.28 24.36
N ARG A 17 18.07 -18.33 23.82
CA ARG A 17 18.59 -17.21 23.02
C ARG A 17 19.32 -16.20 23.90
N ARG A 18 20.51 -15.78 23.47
CA ARG A 18 21.35 -14.81 24.20
C ARG A 18 20.63 -13.50 24.49
N ALA A 19 19.84 -12.98 23.55
CA ALA A 19 19.05 -11.76 23.75
C ALA A 19 17.96 -11.92 24.84
N VAL A 20 17.32 -13.09 24.91
CA VAL A 20 16.34 -13.40 25.96
C VAL A 20 17.04 -13.57 27.31
N LYS A 21 18.20 -14.23 27.34
CA LYS A 21 19.02 -14.35 28.55
C LYS A 21 19.55 -13.01 29.04
N ALA A 22 19.96 -12.12 28.14
CA ALA A 22 20.43 -10.78 28.47
C ALA A 22 19.29 -9.92 29.04
N TYR A 23 18.11 -9.95 28.41
CA TYR A 23 16.91 -9.26 28.90
C TYR A 23 16.47 -9.77 30.29
N LEU A 24 16.54 -11.08 30.51
CA LEU A 24 16.26 -11.71 31.82
C LEU A 24 17.40 -11.53 32.84
N GLY A 25 18.49 -10.83 32.49
CA GLY A 25 19.64 -10.62 33.37
C GLY A 25 20.49 -11.87 33.66
N LEU A 26 20.28 -12.97 32.91
CA LEU A 26 20.98 -14.24 33.06
C LEU A 26 22.38 -14.24 32.42
N VAL A 27 22.71 -13.22 31.62
CA VAL A 27 24.04 -12.99 31.03
C VAL A 27 24.41 -11.53 31.27
N LYS A 28 25.50 -11.28 31.99
CA LYS A 28 26.09 -9.93 32.06
C LYS A 28 26.73 -9.63 30.72
N GLU A 29 26.35 -8.51 30.10
CA GLU A 29 27.09 -8.00 28.94
C GLU A 29 28.48 -7.57 29.41
N GLU A 30 29.49 -8.38 29.11
CA GLU A 30 30.86 -7.88 29.09
C GLU A 30 30.90 -6.80 28.01
N GLN A 31 31.03 -5.55 28.42
CA GLN A 31 31.41 -4.46 27.54
C GLN A 31 32.73 -4.89 26.91
N ARG A 32 32.69 -5.37 25.67
CA ARG A 32 33.88 -5.48 24.83
C ARG A 32 34.39 -4.06 24.63
N GLN A 33 35.22 -3.59 25.54
CA GLN A 33 36.19 -2.55 25.22
C GLN A 33 36.97 -3.11 24.03
N SER A 34 36.79 -2.51 22.85
CA SER A 34 37.52 -2.98 21.70
C SER A 34 39.00 -2.74 22.00
N SER A 35 39.86 -3.73 21.74
CA SER A 35 41.31 -3.57 21.84
C SER A 35 41.80 -2.37 21.01
N GLU A 36 41.04 -1.98 19.99
CA GLU A 36 41.28 -0.80 19.17
C GLU A 36 41.10 0.51 19.95
N ASP A 37 40.11 0.59 20.86
CA ASP A 37 39.88 1.77 21.70
C ASP A 37 41.00 1.95 22.73
N GLU A 38 41.53 0.85 23.30
CA GLU A 38 42.69 0.89 24.21
C GLU A 38 43.96 1.34 23.47
N ILE A 39 44.22 0.80 22.28
CA ILE A 39 45.35 1.20 21.44
C ILE A 39 45.21 2.67 21.03
N LEU A 40 43.99 3.13 20.70
CA LEU A 40 43.73 4.53 20.35
C LEU A 40 44.01 5.46 21.55
N GLN A 41 43.59 5.05 22.76
CA GLN A 41 43.82 5.79 23.99
C GLN A 41 45.32 5.89 24.33
N ASP A 42 46.04 4.78 24.16
CA ASP A 42 47.47 4.70 24.44
C ASP A 42 48.30 5.50 23.41
N VAL A 43 47.91 5.48 22.13
CA VAL A 43 48.53 6.32 21.07
C VAL A 43 48.27 7.81 21.31
N LEU A 44 47.08 8.18 21.81
CA LEU A 44 46.72 9.57 22.11
C LEU A 44 47.47 10.08 23.35
N GLN A 45 47.64 9.26 24.39
CA GLN A 45 48.42 9.61 25.58
C GLN A 45 49.91 9.81 25.24
N ASN A 46 50.48 8.93 24.41
CA ASN A 46 51.89 9.00 24.04
C ASN A 46 52.24 10.12 23.04
N ARG A 47 51.25 10.74 22.37
CA ARG A 47 51.46 11.80 21.36
C ARG A 47 50.89 13.18 21.75
N GLY A 48 50.65 13.43 23.04
CA GLY A 48 50.11 14.70 23.55
C GLY A 48 50.84 15.96 23.08
N HIS A 49 52.18 15.92 22.97
CA HIS A 49 52.97 17.09 22.55
C HIS A 49 52.72 17.54 21.10
N LEU A 50 52.32 16.61 20.22
CA LEU A 50 52.09 16.86 18.80
C LEU A 50 50.69 17.48 18.57
N LEU A 51 49.75 17.21 19.47
CA LEU A 51 48.40 17.80 19.49
C LEU A 51 48.41 19.27 19.91
N GLU A 52 49.32 19.67 20.82
CA GLU A 52 49.55 21.07 21.18
C GLU A 52 50.15 21.88 20.02
N GLN A 53 51.13 21.33 19.30
CA GLN A 53 51.71 21.97 18.11
C GLN A 53 50.70 22.17 16.96
N LEU A 54 49.70 21.30 16.87
CA LEU A 54 48.61 21.39 15.89
C LEU A 54 47.44 22.28 16.34
N GLY A 55 47.53 22.93 17.51
CA GLY A 55 46.51 23.85 18.02
C GLY A 55 45.21 23.15 18.50
N LEU A 56 45.26 21.85 18.77
CA LEU A 56 44.10 21.02 19.14
C LEU A 56 44.04 20.73 20.66
N ALA A 57 44.75 21.50 21.49
CA ALA A 57 44.91 21.27 22.93
C ALA A 57 43.58 21.22 23.72
N ASN A 58 42.50 21.82 23.18
CA ASN A 58 41.19 21.91 23.85
C ASN A 58 40.07 21.14 23.12
N VAL A 59 40.39 20.24 22.19
CA VAL A 59 39.37 19.31 21.69
C VAL A 59 39.13 18.30 22.79
N ALA A 60 38.14 18.58 23.64
CA ALA A 60 37.54 17.56 24.48
C ALA A 60 37.29 16.35 23.58
N LEU A 61 37.96 15.23 23.89
CA LEU A 61 37.67 13.94 23.27
C LEU A 61 36.14 13.82 23.22
N PRO A 62 35.54 13.33 22.13
CA PRO A 62 34.16 12.90 22.18
C PRO A 62 34.13 11.75 23.19
N GLN A 63 33.94 12.10 24.47
CA GLN A 63 33.27 11.20 25.38
C GLN A 63 32.02 10.83 24.60
N ARG A 64 31.87 9.54 24.27
CA ARG A 64 30.54 9.05 23.92
C ARG A 64 29.63 9.69 24.94
N PRO A 65 28.53 10.37 24.55
CA PRO A 65 27.56 10.78 25.54
C PRO A 65 27.39 9.55 26.42
N LYS A 66 27.67 9.69 27.72
CA LYS A 66 27.20 8.70 28.68
C LYS A 66 25.71 8.72 28.41
N VAL A 67 25.26 7.78 27.59
CA VAL A 67 23.88 7.39 27.55
C VAL A 67 23.70 6.97 28.99
N GLU A 68 23.11 7.85 29.79
CA GLU A 68 22.44 7.46 31.01
C GLU A 68 21.36 6.51 30.54
N SER A 69 21.76 5.28 30.23
CA SER A 69 20.87 4.19 29.91
C SER A 69 20.23 3.80 31.24
N SER A 70 19.23 4.60 31.61
CA SER A 70 17.99 4.07 32.18
C SER A 70 17.24 3.21 31.13
N GLU A 71 17.97 2.54 30.24
CA GLU A 71 17.40 1.60 29.30
C GLU A 71 17.23 0.31 30.08
N THR A 72 15.99 0.08 30.52
CA THR A 72 15.48 -1.29 30.56
C THR A 72 16.00 -2.01 29.31
N PRO A 73 16.68 -3.17 29.45
CA PRO A 73 17.25 -3.86 28.31
C PRO A 73 16.18 -4.02 27.24
N ASP A 74 16.56 -3.87 25.98
CA ASP A 74 15.59 -3.92 24.91
C ASP A 74 14.83 -5.26 24.95
N VAL A 75 13.49 -5.21 25.04
CA VAL A 75 12.64 -6.42 24.98
C VAL A 75 13.00 -7.17 23.70
N PRO A 76 13.48 -8.41 23.78
CA PRO A 76 13.92 -9.14 22.61
C PRO A 76 12.72 -9.43 21.69
N PHE A 77 12.98 -9.62 20.39
CA PHE A 77 11.93 -10.13 19.50
C PHE A 77 11.57 -11.57 19.89
N CYS A 78 10.26 -11.87 19.89
CA CYS A 78 9.78 -13.24 19.98
C CYS A 78 10.37 -14.09 18.84
N ASP A 79 10.41 -15.41 19.03
CA ASP A 79 11.10 -16.30 18.08
C ASP A 79 10.49 -16.23 16.68
N ARG A 80 9.18 -16.01 16.62
CA ARG A 80 8.46 -15.83 15.37
C ARG A 80 8.92 -14.57 14.64
N CYS A 81 8.94 -13.41 15.31
CA CYS A 81 9.41 -12.17 14.71
C CYS A 81 10.88 -12.28 14.30
N HIS A 82 11.70 -12.94 15.11
CA HIS A 82 13.09 -13.22 14.78
C HIS A 82 13.22 -14.09 13.51
N ASN A 83 12.47 -15.17 13.40
CA ASN A 83 12.46 -16.04 12.23
C ASN A 83 11.93 -15.32 10.98
N LEU A 84 10.90 -14.48 11.13
CA LEU A 84 10.36 -13.67 10.03
C LEU A 84 11.37 -12.65 9.49
N ILE A 85 12.18 -12.06 10.37
CA ILE A 85 13.19 -11.05 10.03
C ILE A 85 14.43 -11.71 9.42
N HIS A 86 15.01 -12.70 10.10
CA HIS A 86 16.33 -13.23 9.75
C HIS A 86 16.27 -14.45 8.84
N HIS A 87 15.24 -15.27 8.96
CA HIS A 87 15.14 -16.54 8.25
C HIS A 87 14.05 -16.52 7.16
N HIS A 88 13.20 -15.49 7.13
CA HIS A 88 12.01 -15.44 6.28
C HIS A 88 11.21 -16.75 6.35
N THR A 89 11.00 -17.24 7.57
CA THR A 89 10.20 -18.42 7.85
C THR A 89 9.17 -18.07 8.92
N GLY A 90 7.94 -18.55 8.75
CA GLY A 90 6.87 -18.29 9.72
C GLY A 90 5.56 -18.96 9.34
N THR A 91 4.85 -19.43 10.36
CA THR A 91 3.48 -19.92 10.19
C THR A 91 2.53 -18.74 9.95
N PRO A 92 1.60 -18.84 8.96
CA PRO A 92 0.52 -17.88 8.80
C PRO A 92 -0.27 -17.76 10.11
N ILE A 93 -0.64 -16.53 10.48
CA ILE A 93 -1.52 -16.31 11.63
C ILE A 93 -2.97 -16.48 11.18
N TYR A 94 -3.84 -16.82 12.12
CA TYR A 94 -5.26 -16.55 12.01
C TYR A 94 -5.50 -15.09 11.59
N HIS A 95 -6.18 -14.90 10.46
CA HIS A 95 -6.58 -13.58 10.00
C HIS A 95 -7.96 -13.25 10.59
N PRO A 96 -8.16 -12.03 11.12
CA PRO A 96 -9.46 -11.63 11.66
C PRO A 96 -10.50 -11.60 10.54
N THR A 97 -11.78 -11.75 10.90
CA THR A 97 -12.89 -11.44 9.99
C THR A 97 -13.08 -9.93 9.89
N ILE A 98 -13.80 -9.47 8.85
CA ILE A 98 -14.06 -8.03 8.70
C ILE A 98 -15.02 -7.54 9.80
N GLU A 99 -15.90 -8.42 10.27
CA GLU A 99 -16.80 -8.19 11.40
C GLU A 99 -16.03 -7.94 12.70
N ALA A 100 -14.98 -8.74 12.97
CA ALA A 100 -14.13 -8.54 14.15
C ALA A 100 -13.46 -7.15 14.11
N ILE A 101 -12.95 -6.72 12.95
CA ILE A 101 -12.37 -5.37 12.79
C ILE A 101 -13.40 -4.27 13.06
N ARG A 102 -14.66 -4.46 12.63
CA ARG A 102 -15.74 -3.51 12.89
C ARG A 102 -16.01 -3.38 14.39
N GLU A 103 -16.09 -4.49 15.10
CA GLU A 103 -16.30 -4.51 16.56
C GLU A 103 -15.15 -3.77 17.27
N THR A 104 -13.90 -4.05 16.90
CA THR A 104 -12.72 -3.36 17.44
C THR A 104 -12.76 -1.84 17.20
N ILE A 105 -13.20 -1.38 16.02
CA ILE A 105 -13.29 0.06 15.72
C ILE A 105 -14.46 0.70 16.49
N GLN A 106 -15.56 -0.03 16.71
CA GLN A 106 -16.71 0.48 17.46
C GLN A 106 -16.41 0.68 18.95
N GLU A 107 -15.54 -0.15 19.52
CA GLU A 107 -15.10 -0.08 20.91
C GLU A 107 -14.15 1.10 21.20
N SER A 108 -13.61 1.74 20.16
CA SER A 108 -12.68 2.87 20.28
C SER A 108 -13.10 3.96 21.30
N PRO A 109 -12.22 4.40 22.23
CA PRO A 109 -12.58 5.44 23.19
C PRO A 109 -12.66 6.84 22.54
N TYR A 110 -12.14 7.01 21.33
CA TYR A 110 -12.04 8.32 20.67
C TYR A 110 -13.35 8.76 19.99
N LYS A 111 -13.69 10.05 20.17
CA LYS A 111 -14.78 10.74 19.44
C LYS A 111 -14.47 10.88 17.94
N TYR A 112 -13.20 11.13 17.60
CA TYR A 112 -12.72 11.28 16.23
C TYR A 112 -11.90 10.06 15.81
N ASN A 113 -12.38 9.37 14.78
CA ASN A 113 -11.74 8.18 14.23
C ASN A 113 -11.44 8.41 12.74
N HIS A 114 -10.29 7.94 12.29
CA HIS A 114 -9.92 7.98 10.89
C HIS A 114 -9.43 6.62 10.41
N VAL A 115 -10.11 6.01 9.44
CA VAL A 115 -9.74 4.72 8.86
C VAL A 115 -8.93 4.92 7.59
N TYR A 116 -7.67 4.55 7.64
CA TYR A 116 -6.76 4.47 6.50
C TYR A 116 -6.87 3.10 5.86
N HIS A 117 -7.61 3.00 4.76
CA HIS A 117 -7.66 1.77 3.99
C HIS A 117 -6.45 1.67 3.06
N VAL A 118 -5.53 0.79 3.44
CA VAL A 118 -4.27 0.54 2.75
C VAL A 118 -4.49 -0.48 1.62
N LEU A 119 -4.15 -0.05 0.41
CA LEU A 119 -4.24 -0.79 -0.84
C LEU A 119 -2.84 -0.94 -1.43
N ASP A 120 -2.61 -2.02 -2.15
CA ASP A 120 -1.32 -2.31 -2.76
C ASP A 120 -1.34 -1.96 -4.24
N ALA A 121 -0.35 -1.20 -4.72
CA ALA A 121 -0.26 -0.83 -6.13
C ALA A 121 0.03 -2.02 -7.06
N ALA A 122 0.69 -3.08 -6.57
CA ALA A 122 1.07 -4.22 -7.41
C ALA A 122 -0.14 -5.04 -7.89
N ASP A 123 -1.20 -5.10 -7.09
CA ASP A 123 -2.41 -5.88 -7.36
C ASP A 123 -3.69 -5.02 -7.39
N PHE A 124 -3.55 -3.69 -7.46
CA PHE A 124 -4.68 -2.76 -7.45
C PHE A 124 -5.61 -2.99 -8.67
N PRO A 125 -6.93 -3.19 -8.49
CA PRO A 125 -7.73 -2.96 -7.28
C PRO A 125 -8.07 -4.21 -6.45
N MET A 126 -7.45 -5.38 -6.68
CA MET A 126 -7.79 -6.63 -5.99
C MET A 126 -7.53 -6.60 -4.47
N SER A 127 -6.60 -5.76 -4.01
CA SER A 127 -6.38 -5.50 -2.57
C SER A 127 -7.51 -4.70 -1.90
N PHE A 128 -8.46 -4.17 -2.67
CA PHE A 128 -9.62 -3.45 -2.15
C PHE A 128 -10.55 -4.36 -1.36
N LEU A 129 -11.04 -3.86 -0.22
CA LEU A 129 -11.96 -4.57 0.65
C LEU A 129 -13.38 -4.02 0.48
N PRO A 130 -14.22 -4.65 -0.37
CA PRO A 130 -15.51 -4.11 -0.75
C PRO A 130 -16.50 -4.03 0.41
N LYS A 131 -16.34 -4.78 1.51
CA LYS A 131 -17.29 -4.70 2.64
C LYS A 131 -16.90 -3.69 3.72
N VAL A 132 -15.67 -3.18 3.73
CA VAL A 132 -15.21 -2.28 4.80
C VAL A 132 -16.04 -0.99 4.86
N HIS A 133 -16.38 -0.41 3.70
CA HIS A 133 -17.22 0.79 3.64
C HIS A 133 -18.70 0.57 4.04
N GLN A 134 -19.18 -0.68 4.02
CA GLN A 134 -20.53 -1.04 4.45
C GLN A 134 -20.57 -1.42 5.94
N LEU A 135 -19.50 -2.03 6.43
CA LEU A 135 -19.36 -2.53 7.79
C LEU A 135 -19.02 -1.40 8.78
N LEU A 136 -18.29 -0.39 8.33
CA LEU A 136 -18.33 0.90 8.97
C LEU A 136 -19.74 1.47 8.66
N ASP A 137 -20.73 1.22 9.52
CA ASP A 137 -22.09 1.82 9.50
C ASP A 137 -22.10 3.37 9.52
N LEU A 138 -20.93 3.96 9.34
CA LEU A 138 -20.53 5.30 9.65
C LEU A 138 -20.21 5.95 8.32
N MET A 139 -21.21 6.69 7.85
CA MET A 139 -21.09 7.79 6.89
C MET A 139 -21.33 7.43 5.42
N PRO A 140 -22.35 8.03 4.77
CA PRO A 140 -22.38 8.07 3.31
C PRO A 140 -21.15 8.86 2.87
N LEU A 141 -20.20 8.16 2.24
CA LEU A 141 -19.10 8.77 1.53
C LEU A 141 -19.63 9.93 0.67
N ARG A 142 -18.99 11.10 0.77
CA ARG A 142 -19.53 12.35 0.25
C ARG A 142 -19.97 12.18 -1.20
N THR A 143 -21.26 12.39 -1.50
CA THR A 143 -21.75 12.25 -2.86
C THR A 143 -21.19 13.37 -3.75
N LYS A 144 -21.23 13.20 -5.08
CA LYS A 144 -20.85 14.26 -6.03
C LYS A 144 -21.57 15.59 -5.81
N ASN A 145 -22.71 15.62 -5.12
CA ASN A 145 -23.45 16.85 -4.82
C ASN A 145 -22.66 17.78 -3.89
N ARG A 146 -22.47 19.05 -4.27
CA ARG A 146 -21.73 20.05 -3.48
C ARG A 146 -22.39 20.32 -2.12
N ARG A 147 -23.72 20.18 -2.04
CA ARG A 147 -24.54 20.38 -0.83
C ARG A 147 -24.51 19.23 0.18
N SER A 148 -23.82 18.13 -0.11
CA SER A 148 -23.64 17.04 0.86
C SER A 148 -22.79 17.53 2.04
N GLN A 149 -23.35 17.46 3.26
CA GLN A 149 -22.63 17.80 4.48
C GLN A 149 -21.57 16.73 4.79
N SER A 150 -20.42 17.19 5.30
CA SER A 150 -19.32 16.34 5.71
C SER A 150 -19.49 15.91 7.16
N GLY A 151 -19.24 14.63 7.47
CA GLY A 151 -19.04 14.17 8.85
C GLY A 151 -20.28 14.21 9.72
N LYS A 152 -21.28 13.33 9.44
CA LYS A 152 -22.34 13.08 10.42
C LYS A 152 -21.74 12.32 11.61
N PHE A 153 -21.98 12.82 12.81
CA PHE A 153 -21.77 12.03 14.02
C PHE A 153 -22.79 10.90 14.04
N PHE A 154 -22.32 9.70 14.31
CA PHE A 154 -23.16 8.54 14.48
C PHE A 154 -22.77 7.88 15.80
N LYS A 155 -23.76 7.65 16.67
CA LYS A 155 -23.53 7.22 18.06
C LYS A 155 -22.48 8.08 18.80
N GLY A 156 -22.49 9.39 18.58
CA GLY A 156 -21.54 10.32 19.20
C GLY A 156 -20.11 10.30 18.65
N LYS A 157 -19.80 9.45 17.68
CA LYS A 157 -18.47 9.34 17.05
C LYS A 157 -18.48 9.82 15.59
N ARG A 158 -17.37 10.37 15.12
CA ARG A 158 -17.13 10.76 13.72
C ARG A 158 -16.02 9.88 13.15
N THR A 159 -16.33 9.10 12.12
CA THR A 159 -15.38 8.17 11.49
C THR A 159 -15.17 8.51 10.03
N GLU A 160 -14.03 9.10 9.71
CA GLU A 160 -13.66 9.39 8.33
C GLU A 160 -12.83 8.25 7.72
N MET A 161 -12.85 8.12 6.39
CA MET A 161 -12.08 7.09 5.69
C MET A 161 -11.22 7.72 4.60
N SER A 162 -9.98 7.25 4.42
CA SER A 162 -9.10 7.59 3.29
C SER A 162 -8.54 6.33 2.65
N PHE A 163 -8.32 6.36 1.33
CA PHE A 163 -7.71 5.26 0.59
C PHE A 163 -6.25 5.59 0.32
N ILE A 164 -5.33 4.74 0.79
CA ILE A 164 -3.89 4.90 0.57
C ILE A 164 -3.41 3.75 -0.30
N ILE A 165 -2.96 4.05 -1.52
CA ILE A 165 -2.32 3.11 -2.42
C ILE A 165 -0.81 3.14 -2.14
N THR A 166 -0.29 2.11 -1.49
CA THR A 166 1.13 1.93 -1.14
C THR A 166 1.92 1.36 -2.31
N ARG A 167 3.26 1.32 -2.17
CA ARG A 167 4.19 0.78 -3.17
C ARG A 167 4.01 1.40 -4.57
N SER A 168 3.63 2.66 -4.61
CA SER A 168 3.41 3.41 -5.86
C SER A 168 4.67 3.53 -6.73
N ASP A 169 5.86 3.29 -6.18
CA ASP A 169 7.13 3.15 -6.89
C ASP A 169 7.19 1.94 -7.83
N LEU A 170 6.31 0.95 -7.67
CA LEU A 170 6.17 -0.18 -8.58
C LEU A 170 5.48 0.22 -9.89
N LEU A 171 4.57 1.20 -9.86
CA LEU A 171 3.82 1.63 -11.04
C LEU A 171 4.71 2.43 -12.01
N ALA A 172 5.48 3.38 -11.48
CA ALA A 172 6.31 4.25 -12.29
C ALA A 172 7.62 4.64 -11.57
N PRO A 173 8.71 4.89 -12.32
CA PRO A 173 10.02 5.21 -11.77
C PRO A 173 10.09 6.61 -11.14
N LYS A 174 9.20 7.52 -11.54
CA LYS A 174 9.19 8.93 -11.10
C LYS A 174 7.85 9.30 -10.47
N LYS A 175 7.90 10.20 -9.47
CA LYS A 175 6.74 10.70 -8.72
C LYS A 175 5.69 11.31 -9.66
N GLU A 176 6.12 12.14 -10.62
CA GLU A 176 5.22 12.87 -11.52
C GLU A 176 4.48 11.94 -12.50
N GLN A 177 5.04 10.78 -12.79
CA GLN A 177 4.39 9.79 -13.64
C GLN A 177 3.25 9.10 -12.90
N VAL A 178 3.41 8.83 -11.60
CA VAL A 178 2.32 8.32 -10.75
C VAL A 178 1.22 9.37 -10.61
N ASP A 179 1.55 10.65 -10.43
CA ASP A 179 0.55 11.73 -10.39
C ASP A 179 -0.32 11.77 -11.65
N ARG A 180 0.28 11.55 -12.83
CA ARG A 180 -0.48 11.46 -14.09
C ARG A 180 -1.41 10.24 -14.16
N LEU A 181 -1.12 9.18 -13.40
CA LEU A 181 -1.95 7.98 -13.33
C LEU A 181 -3.11 8.12 -12.34
N MET A 182 -3.05 9.07 -11.39
CA MET A 182 -4.07 9.27 -10.35
C MET A 182 -5.51 9.34 -10.90
N PRO A 183 -5.83 10.08 -11.98
CA PRO A 183 -7.19 10.09 -12.52
C PRO A 183 -7.67 8.70 -12.98
N THR A 184 -6.75 7.88 -13.51
CA THR A 184 -7.05 6.51 -13.97
C THR A 184 -7.25 5.59 -12.77
N LEU A 185 -6.40 5.68 -11.75
CA LEU A 185 -6.51 4.89 -10.52
C LEU A 185 -7.82 5.18 -9.78
N VAL A 186 -8.21 6.45 -9.69
CA VAL A 186 -9.48 6.87 -9.09
C VAL A 186 -10.67 6.29 -9.84
N GLU A 187 -10.61 6.25 -11.18
CA GLU A 187 -11.70 5.67 -11.98
C GLU A 187 -11.76 4.14 -11.87
N ILE A 188 -10.61 3.46 -11.82
CA ILE A 188 -10.52 2.03 -11.55
C ILE A 188 -11.14 1.71 -10.17
N LEU A 189 -10.78 2.48 -9.13
CA LEU A 189 -11.39 2.32 -7.80
C LEU A 189 -12.90 2.55 -7.83
N ARG A 190 -13.36 3.57 -8.57
CA ARG A 190 -14.78 3.85 -8.75
C ARG A 190 -15.52 2.68 -9.38
N HIS A 191 -14.91 1.99 -10.35
CA HIS A 191 -15.50 0.81 -10.96
C HIS A 191 -15.51 -0.41 -10.04
N ALA A 192 -14.48 -0.54 -9.18
CA ALA A 192 -14.36 -1.60 -8.18
C ALA A 192 -15.34 -1.43 -7.00
N LEU A 193 -15.76 -0.19 -6.71
CA LEU A 193 -16.79 0.09 -5.71
C LEU A 193 -18.16 -0.50 -6.11
N PRO A 194 -18.95 -0.99 -5.13
CA PRO A 194 -20.33 -1.42 -5.36
C PRO A 194 -21.16 -0.34 -6.05
N ARG A 195 -22.20 -0.75 -6.77
CA ARG A 195 -23.02 0.13 -7.62
C ARG A 195 -23.54 1.35 -6.85
N ASP A 196 -23.93 1.16 -5.60
CA ASP A 196 -24.47 2.22 -4.72
C ASP A 196 -23.41 3.28 -4.35
N SER A 197 -22.13 2.89 -4.33
CA SER A 197 -21.00 3.71 -3.93
C SER A 197 -20.27 4.37 -5.12
N ARG A 198 -20.72 4.20 -6.37
CA ARG A 198 -20.07 4.79 -7.57
C ARG A 198 -20.19 6.30 -7.66
N HIS A 199 -21.19 6.88 -6.99
CA HIS A 199 -21.46 8.32 -6.95
C HIS A 199 -20.71 9.07 -5.86
N VAL A 200 -19.82 8.37 -5.15
CA VAL A 200 -18.93 8.93 -4.14
C VAL A 200 -17.86 9.83 -4.76
N ARG A 201 -17.52 10.89 -4.03
CA ARG A 201 -16.30 11.69 -4.21
C ARG A 201 -15.12 10.95 -3.58
N LEU A 202 -14.25 10.44 -4.45
CA LEU A 202 -12.97 9.83 -4.09
C LEU A 202 -11.85 10.89 -3.98
N GLY A 203 -12.11 12.00 -3.27
CA GLY A 203 -11.12 13.07 -3.04
C GLY A 203 -10.07 12.72 -1.98
N ASN A 204 -10.21 11.55 -1.37
CA ASN A 204 -9.44 11.00 -0.26
C ASN A 204 -8.52 9.84 -0.71
N VAL A 205 -8.30 9.68 -2.01
CA VAL A 205 -7.39 8.67 -2.56
C VAL A 205 -6.00 9.28 -2.73
N ARG A 206 -4.99 8.64 -2.17
CA ARG A 206 -3.58 9.07 -2.30
C ARG A 206 -2.70 7.89 -2.65
N CYS A 207 -1.69 8.14 -3.48
CA CYS A 207 -0.57 7.22 -3.69
C CYS A 207 0.56 7.57 -2.73
N VAL A 208 1.20 6.55 -2.16
CA VAL A 208 2.32 6.70 -1.23
C VAL A 208 3.37 5.65 -1.54
N SER A 209 4.64 5.98 -1.35
CA SER A 209 5.72 4.99 -1.34
C SER A 209 6.55 5.20 -0.09
N ALA A 210 6.49 4.25 0.85
CA ALA A 210 7.31 4.28 2.06
C ALA A 210 8.80 4.12 1.73
N LYS A 211 9.13 3.26 0.75
CA LYS A 211 10.52 3.01 0.31
C LYS A 211 11.20 4.26 -0.24
N ARG A 212 10.47 5.07 -1.01
CA ARG A 212 11.00 6.31 -1.61
C ARG A 212 10.57 7.59 -0.88
N SER A 213 9.89 7.45 0.25
CA SER A 213 9.31 8.56 1.02
C SER A 213 8.44 9.52 0.16
N TRP A 214 7.71 8.97 -0.82
CA TRP A 214 6.83 9.77 -1.67
C TRP A 214 5.49 10.01 -0.95
N TRP A 215 5.12 11.29 -0.78
CA TRP A 215 3.90 11.76 -0.10
C TRP A 215 3.72 11.29 1.36
N THR A 216 4.72 10.64 1.97
CA THR A 216 4.67 10.17 3.36
C THR A 216 4.64 11.33 4.35
N GLN A 217 5.35 12.42 4.06
CA GLN A 217 5.37 13.63 4.89
C GLN A 217 3.99 14.29 4.98
N GLU A 218 3.28 14.42 3.86
CA GLU A 218 1.93 14.98 3.80
C GLU A 218 0.94 14.13 4.62
N VAL A 219 1.06 12.80 4.55
CA VAL A 219 0.23 11.89 5.36
C VAL A 219 0.57 12.00 6.85
N LYS A 220 1.86 12.10 7.20
CA LYS A 220 2.33 12.32 8.58
C LYS A 220 1.76 13.62 9.16
N GLU A 221 1.78 14.69 8.38
CA GLU A 221 1.19 15.97 8.79
C GLU A 221 -0.32 15.90 8.96
N ASP A 222 -1.02 15.19 8.07
CA ASP A 222 -2.47 15.03 8.17
C ASP A 222 -2.88 14.20 9.39
N ILE A 223 -2.14 13.14 9.71
CA ILE A 223 -2.34 12.35 10.95
C ILE A 223 -2.15 13.27 12.16
N TRP A 224 -1.06 14.05 12.18
CA TRP A 224 -0.78 14.97 13.27
C TRP A 224 -1.84 16.07 13.42
N LYS A 225 -2.31 16.66 12.32
CA LYS A 225 -3.31 17.75 12.35
C LYS A 225 -4.68 17.27 12.81
N ARG A 226 -5.07 16.06 12.40
CA ARG A 226 -6.38 15.47 12.75
C ARG A 226 -6.47 15.08 14.21
N GLY A 227 -5.40 14.48 14.76
CA GLY A 227 -5.47 13.84 16.08
C GLY A 227 -6.51 12.71 16.14
N GLY A 228 -6.81 12.23 17.34
CA GLY A 228 -7.72 11.10 17.56
C GLY A 228 -7.14 9.75 17.13
N ALA A 229 -8.00 8.75 16.93
CA ALA A 229 -7.59 7.39 16.58
C ALA A 229 -7.46 7.20 15.06
N GLY A 230 -6.26 6.89 14.59
CA GLY A 230 -5.97 6.52 13.21
C GLY A 230 -5.88 5.00 13.05
N TRP A 231 -6.80 4.40 12.30
CA TRP A 231 -6.89 2.95 12.09
C TRP A 231 -6.30 2.56 10.75
N MET A 232 -5.26 1.72 10.71
CA MET A 232 -4.75 1.15 9.46
C MET A 232 -5.41 -0.19 9.15
N VAL A 233 -6.13 -0.26 8.03
CA VAL A 233 -6.87 -1.47 7.60
C VAL A 233 -6.48 -1.87 6.18
N GLY A 234 -6.15 -3.13 5.96
CA GLY A 234 -5.85 -3.65 4.63
C GLY A 234 -5.62 -5.15 4.65
N LYS A 235 -5.49 -5.75 3.46
CA LYS A 235 -5.09 -7.16 3.34
C LYS A 235 -3.66 -7.36 3.85
N VAL A 236 -3.25 -8.60 4.09
CA VAL A 236 -1.84 -8.95 4.33
C VAL A 236 -0.96 -8.49 3.16
N ASN A 237 0.32 -8.24 3.41
CA ASN A 237 1.33 -7.87 2.40
C ASN A 237 1.04 -6.60 1.57
N VAL A 238 0.08 -5.76 1.97
CA VAL A 238 -0.15 -4.44 1.34
C VAL A 238 0.85 -3.36 1.77
N GLY A 239 1.85 -3.69 2.60
CA GLY A 239 2.81 -2.72 3.10
C GLY A 239 2.29 -1.85 4.25
N LYS A 240 1.30 -2.33 5.01
CA LYS A 240 0.70 -1.65 6.17
C LYS A 240 1.73 -1.29 7.24
N SER A 241 2.50 -2.27 7.74
CA SER A 241 3.53 -2.03 8.76
C SER A 241 4.65 -1.11 8.26
N GLN A 242 5.00 -1.19 6.97
CA GLN A 242 5.99 -0.29 6.36
C GLN A 242 5.46 1.16 6.24
N LEU A 243 4.18 1.31 5.89
CA LEU A 243 3.52 2.61 5.86
C LEU A 243 3.44 3.19 7.28
N PHE A 244 3.05 2.39 8.27
CA PHE A 244 2.96 2.76 9.68
C PHE A 244 4.27 3.38 10.17
N ASP A 245 5.39 2.71 9.93
CA ASP A 245 6.71 3.20 10.32
C ASP A 245 7.05 4.56 9.67
N ALA A 246 6.71 4.72 8.39
CA ALA A 246 7.03 5.92 7.61
C ALA A 246 6.17 7.14 7.93
N VAL A 247 4.89 6.95 8.32
CA VAL A 247 3.94 8.06 8.54
C VAL A 247 3.77 8.45 10.00
N PHE A 248 4.25 7.64 10.94
CA PHE A 248 4.11 7.93 12.36
C PHE A 248 4.86 9.23 12.75
N PRO A 249 4.24 10.13 13.54
CA PRO A 249 4.84 11.38 14.01
C PRO A 249 5.92 11.20 15.08
N LYS A 250 7.07 10.61 14.73
CA LYS A 250 8.26 10.47 15.60
C LYS A 250 8.82 11.82 16.06
N GLY A 251 9.33 11.88 17.30
CA GLY A 251 10.13 12.99 17.84
C GLY A 251 9.36 14.31 18.03
N ARG A 252 8.06 14.25 18.31
CA ARG A 252 7.20 15.44 18.47
C ARG A 252 6.60 15.58 19.87
N MET A 253 7.10 14.86 20.87
CA MET A 253 6.62 15.00 22.25
C MET A 253 6.85 16.42 22.79
N ASP A 254 8.01 17.00 22.48
CA ASP A 254 8.40 18.35 22.93
C ASP A 254 7.95 19.47 21.98
N TRP A 255 7.14 19.15 20.96
CA TRP A 255 6.73 20.10 19.94
C TRP A 255 5.70 21.10 20.50
N LYS A 256 6.16 22.30 20.82
CA LYS A 256 5.31 23.46 21.16
C LYS A 256 4.94 24.21 19.87
N GLU A 257 3.67 24.60 19.72
CA GLU A 257 3.26 25.46 18.60
C GLU A 257 4.11 26.75 18.60
N PRO A 258 4.72 27.15 17.46
CA PRO A 258 5.45 28.41 17.39
C PRO A 258 4.47 29.57 17.61
N LYS A 259 4.68 30.36 18.68
CA LYS A 259 3.83 31.48 19.10
C LYS A 259 3.92 32.73 18.20
N HIS A 260 4.30 32.61 16.93
CA HIS A 260 4.48 33.75 16.04
C HIS A 260 3.60 33.65 14.80
N ASP A 261 2.36 34.13 14.94
CA ASP A 261 1.69 34.86 13.86
C ASP A 261 1.23 36.20 14.46
N ILE A 262 1.86 37.28 13.99
CA ILE A 262 1.50 38.66 14.32
C ILE A 262 0.11 38.90 13.73
N SER A 263 -0.92 38.87 14.57
CA SER A 263 -2.28 39.25 14.18
C SER A 263 -2.35 40.78 14.08
N VAL A 264 -2.10 41.31 12.88
CA VAL A 264 -2.51 42.68 12.54
C VAL A 264 -4.04 42.69 12.49
N ALA A 265 -4.66 43.20 13.55
CA ALA A 265 -6.09 43.39 13.63
C ALA A 265 -6.54 44.49 12.66
N VAL A 266 -6.82 44.12 11.41
CA VAL A 266 -7.69 44.94 10.54
C VAL A 266 -9.12 44.47 10.79
N GLN A 267 -9.85 45.21 11.64
CA GLN A 267 -11.28 44.97 11.86
C GLN A 267 -12.10 45.63 10.74
N PRO A 268 -12.88 44.89 9.94
CA PRO A 268 -13.97 45.48 9.17
C PRO A 268 -15.19 45.63 10.09
N ARG A 269 -15.90 46.76 9.93
CA ARG A 269 -17.14 47.12 10.64
C ARG A 269 -18.19 46.00 10.58
N LYS A 270 -18.80 45.74 11.74
CA LYS A 270 -19.84 44.74 12.00
C LYS A 270 -21.13 45.03 11.22
N GLU A 271 -21.60 44.04 10.47
CA GLU A 271 -23.03 43.86 10.18
C GLU A 271 -23.48 42.51 10.75
N ASN A 272 -24.54 42.56 11.56
CA ASN A 272 -25.02 41.46 12.39
C ASN A 272 -25.77 40.42 11.55
N VAL A 273 -25.18 39.25 11.34
CA VAL A 273 -25.92 38.00 11.10
C VAL A 273 -25.37 36.95 12.05
N ARG A 274 -26.18 36.58 13.05
CA ARG A 274 -25.89 35.51 14.01
C ARG A 274 -25.79 34.16 13.27
N ALA A 275 -24.57 33.66 13.10
CA ALA A 275 -24.29 32.24 12.93
C ALA A 275 -23.64 31.74 14.24
N PRO A 276 -23.95 30.53 14.73
CA PRO A 276 -23.32 30.01 15.93
C PRO A 276 -21.83 29.78 15.64
N ALA A 277 -20.97 30.40 16.44
CA ALA A 277 -19.55 30.11 16.47
C ALA A 277 -19.37 28.71 17.09
N PHE A 278 -18.93 27.75 16.29
CA PHE A 278 -18.37 26.50 16.79
C PHE A 278 -16.92 26.77 17.16
N ASP A 279 -16.61 26.68 18.46
CA ASP A 279 -15.28 26.89 19.00
C ASP A 279 -14.48 25.57 18.90
N ASP A 280 -13.79 25.37 17.78
CA ASP A 280 -13.04 24.13 17.48
C ASP A 280 -11.77 23.94 18.36
N LYS A 281 -11.46 24.86 19.29
CA LYS A 281 -10.20 24.84 20.07
C LYS A 281 -10.31 24.21 21.47
N GLU A 282 -11.48 24.18 22.08
CA GLU A 282 -11.67 23.56 23.40
C GLU A 282 -11.98 22.06 23.34
N ASP A 283 -12.56 21.59 22.22
CA ASP A 283 -12.95 20.19 22.00
C ASP A 283 -11.77 19.25 21.71
N VAL A 284 -10.61 19.78 21.30
CA VAL A 284 -9.41 18.97 20.96
C VAL A 284 -8.57 18.65 22.21
N ARG A 285 -8.64 19.50 23.25
CA ARG A 285 -7.91 19.30 24.50
C ARG A 285 -8.60 18.32 25.47
N HIS A 286 -9.88 18.05 25.26
CA HIS A 286 -10.69 17.12 26.06
C HIS A 286 -10.79 15.70 25.47
N ALA A 287 -9.86 15.30 24.59
CA ALA A 287 -9.64 13.89 24.27
C ALA A 287 -8.83 13.21 25.39
N VAL A 288 -9.34 13.32 26.62
CA VAL A 288 -8.77 12.64 27.79
C VAL A 288 -8.95 11.14 27.55
N LEU A 289 -7.83 10.40 27.53
CA LEU A 289 -7.82 8.95 27.72
C LEU A 289 -8.65 8.67 28.99
N PRO A 290 -9.76 7.93 28.95
CA PRO A 290 -10.37 7.48 30.20
C PRO A 290 -9.31 6.69 30.99
N ASP A 291 -9.33 6.87 32.31
CA ASP A 291 -8.43 6.16 33.22
C ASP A 291 -8.45 4.66 32.91
N VAL A 292 -7.26 4.06 32.92
CA VAL A 292 -6.96 2.66 32.57
C VAL A 292 -7.78 1.62 33.36
N ASP A 293 -8.51 2.03 34.39
CA ASP A 293 -9.30 1.19 35.30
C ASP A 293 -10.77 0.98 34.88
N GLU A 294 -11.27 1.65 33.82
CA GLU A 294 -12.66 1.45 33.34
C GLU A 294 -12.80 0.41 32.20
N LEU A 295 -11.70 -0.16 31.70
CA LEU A 295 -11.75 -1.21 30.69
C LEU A 295 -11.95 -2.57 31.36
N GLY A 296 -13.20 -3.05 31.39
CA GLY A 296 -13.52 -4.39 31.87
C GLY A 296 -12.76 -5.50 31.15
N ASP A 297 -12.68 -6.67 31.77
CA ASP A 297 -11.94 -7.90 31.40
C ASP A 297 -12.36 -8.56 30.05
N GLY A 298 -12.98 -7.77 29.15
CA GLY A 298 -13.45 -8.16 27.82
C GLY A 298 -13.10 -7.17 26.68
N SER A 299 -12.19 -6.22 26.90
CA SER A 299 -11.75 -5.26 25.87
C SER A 299 -11.06 -5.96 24.68
N LEU A 300 -11.53 -5.74 23.44
CA LEU A 300 -10.90 -6.31 22.24
C LEU A 300 -9.57 -5.63 21.90
N LEU A 301 -9.32 -4.46 22.47
CA LEU A 301 -8.09 -3.69 22.27
C LEU A 301 -7.08 -3.97 23.39
N PRO A 302 -5.81 -4.24 23.04
CA PRO A 302 -4.75 -4.32 24.04
C PRO A 302 -4.50 -2.93 24.66
N PRO A 303 -3.84 -2.88 25.83
CA PRO A 303 -3.44 -1.61 26.43
C PRO A 303 -2.52 -0.82 25.47
N PRO A 304 -2.65 0.52 25.43
CA PRO A 304 -1.76 1.35 24.61
C PRO A 304 -0.31 1.23 25.08
N GLN A 305 0.64 1.32 24.15
CA GLN A 305 2.07 1.40 24.50
C GLN A 305 2.36 2.71 25.24
N GLU A 306 3.40 2.71 26.08
CA GLU A 306 3.88 3.94 26.71
C GLU A 306 4.32 4.96 25.65
N GLU A 307 3.90 6.20 25.85
CA GLU A 307 4.17 7.26 24.90
C GLU A 307 5.64 7.68 24.98
N THR A 308 6.40 7.38 23.92
CA THR A 308 7.82 7.68 23.81
C THR A 308 8.09 8.44 22.52
N ASN A 309 9.18 9.23 22.48
CA ASN A 309 9.58 9.98 21.29
C ASN A 309 9.86 9.06 20.08
N TYR A 310 10.34 7.84 20.37
CA TYR A 310 10.70 6.82 19.38
C TYR A 310 10.14 5.46 19.84
N PRO A 311 8.83 5.21 19.63
CA PRO A 311 8.23 3.96 20.04
C PRO A 311 8.73 2.79 19.19
N ARG A 312 8.61 1.58 19.75
CA ARG A 312 8.96 0.36 19.03
C ARG A 312 7.96 0.13 17.91
N MET A 313 8.48 0.12 16.68
CA MET A 313 7.64 0.00 15.51
C MET A 313 7.32 -1.47 15.19
N PRO A 314 6.14 -1.73 14.60
CA PRO A 314 5.79 -3.07 14.12
C PRO A 314 6.84 -3.63 13.16
N VAL A 315 7.12 -4.93 13.26
CA VAL A 315 8.06 -5.62 12.38
C VAL A 315 7.59 -5.55 10.93
N VAL A 316 8.49 -5.17 10.02
CA VAL A 316 8.24 -5.16 8.58
C VAL A 316 8.84 -6.42 7.95
N SER A 317 7.99 -7.30 7.41
CA SER A 317 8.40 -8.47 6.63
C SER A 317 7.55 -8.59 5.36
N ALA A 318 8.09 -9.28 4.35
CA ALA A 318 7.38 -9.57 3.10
C ALA A 318 6.44 -10.79 3.23
N LEU A 319 6.58 -11.57 4.30
CA LEU A 319 5.70 -12.69 4.59
C LEU A 319 4.41 -12.23 5.26
N PRO A 320 3.28 -12.91 4.97
CA PRO A 320 2.01 -12.58 5.59
C PRO A 320 2.06 -12.79 7.11
N GLY A 321 1.23 -12.01 7.82
CA GLY A 321 1.08 -12.13 9.26
C GLY A 321 2.13 -11.38 10.09
N THR A 322 2.69 -10.27 9.63
CA THR A 322 3.59 -9.46 10.50
C THR A 322 2.89 -8.98 11.79
N THR A 323 1.60 -8.66 11.71
CA THR A 323 0.79 -8.15 12.83
C THR A 323 -0.22 -9.23 13.26
N ALA A 324 -0.04 -9.78 14.47
CA ALA A 324 -0.91 -10.79 15.06
C ALA A 324 -2.10 -10.20 15.82
N SER A 325 -1.80 -9.12 16.57
CA SER A 325 -2.74 -8.41 17.44
C SER A 325 -2.68 -6.92 17.09
N PRO A 326 -3.75 -6.15 17.34
CA PRO A 326 -3.73 -4.71 17.14
C PRO A 326 -2.55 -4.05 17.90
N ILE A 327 -1.77 -3.21 17.23
CA ILE A 327 -0.68 -2.46 17.87
C ILE A 327 -1.12 -1.01 17.99
N ARG A 328 -1.18 -0.49 19.22
CA ARG A 328 -1.61 0.87 19.53
C ARG A 328 -0.41 1.72 19.94
N VAL A 329 -0.12 2.77 19.18
CA VAL A 329 0.99 3.67 19.46
C VAL A 329 0.46 5.10 19.63
N PRO A 330 0.43 5.63 20.87
CA PRO A 330 -0.01 7.01 21.12
C PRO A 330 0.99 8.04 20.60
N PHE A 331 0.53 9.27 20.36
CA PHE A 331 1.38 10.40 19.98
C PHE A 331 0.82 11.76 20.43
N GLY A 332 1.74 12.71 20.65
CA GLY A 332 1.46 14.13 20.88
C GLY A 332 0.89 14.47 22.26
N GLY A 333 1.19 13.71 23.30
CA GLY A 333 0.78 13.95 24.68
C GLY A 333 -0.73 13.81 24.86
N GLY A 334 -1.31 12.70 24.38
CA GLY A 334 -2.77 12.48 24.39
C GLY A 334 -3.52 13.11 23.21
N LYS A 335 -2.81 13.61 22.18
CA LYS A 335 -3.44 14.15 20.97
C LYS A 335 -4.17 13.07 20.15
N GLY A 336 -3.67 11.84 20.16
CA GLY A 336 -4.25 10.71 19.45
C GLY A 336 -3.39 9.46 19.50
N GLU A 337 -3.85 8.42 18.82
CA GLU A 337 -3.11 7.17 18.67
C GLU A 337 -3.19 6.65 17.23
N LEU A 338 -2.14 5.98 16.78
CA LEU A 338 -2.12 5.26 15.51
C LEU A 338 -2.18 3.76 15.80
N ILE A 339 -3.16 3.08 15.20
CA ILE A 339 -3.52 1.70 15.49
C ILE A 339 -3.30 0.87 14.23
N ASP A 340 -2.37 -0.08 14.33
CA ASP A 340 -2.08 -1.06 13.30
C ASP A 340 -2.93 -2.32 13.52
N LEU A 341 -3.97 -2.53 12.69
CA LEU A 341 -4.81 -3.72 12.80
C LEU A 341 -4.18 -4.93 12.08
N PRO A 342 -4.44 -6.17 12.52
CA PRO A 342 -4.01 -7.36 11.79
C PRO A 342 -4.54 -7.34 10.36
N GLY A 343 -3.70 -7.79 9.42
CA GLY A 343 -4.06 -7.80 8.00
C GLY A 343 -5.13 -8.84 7.70
N LEU A 344 -6.07 -8.50 6.81
CA LEU A 344 -7.07 -9.44 6.32
C LEU A 344 -6.47 -10.42 5.32
N GLU A 345 -7.02 -11.63 5.25
CA GLU A 345 -6.50 -12.66 4.35
C GLU A 345 -6.61 -12.23 2.87
N ARG A 346 -5.61 -12.63 2.07
CA ARG A 346 -5.64 -12.56 0.59
C ARG A 346 -6.33 -13.80 0.03
N SER A 347 -6.43 -13.90 -1.30
CA SER A 347 -6.81 -15.19 -1.88
C SER A 347 -5.81 -16.30 -1.54
N GLU A 348 -6.28 -17.53 -1.69
CA GLU A 348 -5.56 -18.75 -1.37
C GLU A 348 -4.36 -19.05 -2.30
N LEU A 349 -3.97 -18.16 -3.22
CA LEU A 349 -2.88 -18.45 -4.18
C LEU A 349 -1.58 -18.90 -3.47
N GLU A 350 -1.27 -18.31 -2.33
CA GLU A 350 -0.08 -18.63 -1.54
C GLU A 350 -0.09 -20.05 -0.94
N THR A 351 -1.28 -20.62 -0.67
CA THR A 351 -1.42 -21.98 -0.11
C THR A 351 -1.06 -23.05 -1.13
N TRP A 352 -1.25 -22.76 -2.43
CA TRP A 352 -0.94 -23.63 -3.55
C TRP A 352 0.50 -23.51 -4.06
N VAL A 353 1.28 -22.58 -3.49
CA VAL A 353 2.69 -22.34 -3.83
C VAL A 353 3.59 -22.95 -2.76
N ARG A 354 4.68 -23.60 -3.21
CA ARG A 354 5.70 -24.17 -2.33
C ARG A 354 6.28 -23.09 -1.44
N GLU A 355 6.53 -23.43 -0.18
CA GLU A 355 6.97 -22.48 0.84
C GLU A 355 8.23 -21.71 0.43
N GLU A 356 9.19 -22.39 -0.21
CA GLU A 356 10.43 -21.82 -0.76
C GLU A 356 10.21 -20.72 -1.80
N HIS A 357 9.09 -20.73 -2.52
CA HIS A 357 8.77 -19.78 -3.59
C HIS A 357 7.74 -18.71 -3.17
N ARG A 358 7.14 -18.80 -1.98
CA ARG A 358 6.19 -17.78 -1.47
C ARG A 358 6.77 -16.38 -1.42
N PRO A 359 8.02 -16.15 -0.95
CA PRO A 359 8.62 -14.82 -0.98
C PRO A 359 8.78 -14.25 -2.39
N SER A 360 8.89 -15.12 -3.40
CA SER A 360 9.00 -14.74 -4.81
C SER A 360 7.68 -14.34 -5.44
N LEU A 361 6.54 -14.58 -4.78
CA LEU A 361 5.25 -14.02 -5.21
C LEU A 361 5.21 -12.51 -4.98
N VAL A 362 5.84 -11.99 -3.93
CA VAL A 362 5.70 -10.57 -3.57
C VAL A 362 6.63 -9.70 -4.42
N MET A 363 6.05 -8.78 -5.18
CA MET A 363 6.82 -7.79 -5.95
C MET A 363 7.55 -6.78 -5.04
N LYS A 364 8.86 -6.99 -4.83
CA LYS A 364 9.71 -6.10 -3.98
C LYS A 364 10.25 -4.88 -4.74
N THR A 365 10.44 -5.02 -6.04
CA THR A 365 10.99 -4.00 -6.94
C THR A 365 10.16 -3.97 -8.22
N ARG A 366 10.19 -2.83 -8.92
CA ARG A 366 9.50 -2.67 -10.19
C ARG A 366 10.01 -3.70 -11.19
N ALA A 367 9.12 -4.55 -11.69
CA ALA A 367 9.43 -5.48 -12.75
C ALA A 367 9.69 -4.72 -14.07
N SER A 368 10.77 -5.09 -14.76
CA SER A 368 11.03 -4.65 -16.13
C SER A 368 10.68 -5.83 -17.05
N PRO A 369 9.48 -5.87 -17.63
CA PRO A 369 9.04 -7.02 -18.39
C PRO A 369 9.78 -7.12 -19.72
N GLU A 370 10.08 -8.34 -20.12
CA GLU A 370 10.46 -8.67 -21.49
C GLU A 370 9.23 -8.80 -22.37
N GLN A 371 9.41 -8.56 -23.66
CA GLN A 371 8.35 -8.73 -24.65
C GLN A 371 8.32 -10.18 -25.13
N HIS A 372 7.27 -10.92 -24.79
CA HIS A 372 7.05 -12.27 -25.32
C HIS A 372 6.10 -12.24 -26.49
N VAL A 373 6.53 -12.79 -27.63
CA VAL A 373 5.72 -12.95 -28.84
C VAL A 373 5.07 -14.32 -28.82
N ILE A 374 3.78 -14.37 -28.49
CA ILE A 374 3.00 -15.61 -28.42
C ILE A 374 2.36 -15.87 -29.78
N LYS A 375 2.87 -16.89 -30.49
CA LYS A 375 2.30 -17.36 -31.75
C LYS A 375 1.13 -18.32 -31.51
N PRO A 376 0.26 -18.56 -32.51
CA PRO A 376 -0.75 -19.60 -32.44
C PRO A 376 -0.16 -20.95 -32.02
N GLY A 377 -0.81 -21.63 -31.07
CA GLY A 377 -0.34 -22.90 -30.51
C GLY A 377 0.71 -22.76 -29.39
N GLN A 378 1.15 -21.55 -29.03
CA GLN A 378 2.03 -21.30 -27.87
C GLN A 378 1.25 -20.75 -26.68
N SER A 379 1.82 -20.94 -25.49
CA SER A 379 1.29 -20.43 -24.22
C SER A 379 2.41 -19.82 -23.38
N LEU A 380 2.05 -18.79 -22.60
CA LEU A 380 2.93 -18.20 -21.61
C LEU A 380 2.67 -18.85 -20.25
N LEU A 381 3.72 -19.35 -19.61
CA LEU A 381 3.69 -19.86 -18.24
C LEU A 381 4.37 -18.85 -17.33
N VAL A 382 3.77 -18.55 -16.19
CA VAL A 382 4.40 -17.77 -15.11
C VAL A 382 4.63 -18.73 -13.95
N GLY A 383 5.91 -19.02 -13.65
CA GLY A 383 6.33 -19.95 -12.59
C GLY A 383 5.87 -21.39 -12.78
N GLY A 384 5.57 -21.81 -14.02
CA GLY A 384 5.00 -23.12 -14.32
C GLY A 384 3.58 -23.35 -13.78
N PHE A 385 3.02 -22.41 -13.01
CA PHE A 385 1.74 -22.57 -12.32
C PHE A 385 0.59 -21.85 -13.05
N ILE A 386 0.81 -20.59 -13.43
CA ILE A 386 -0.19 -19.77 -14.11
C ILE A 386 0.04 -19.83 -15.61
N ARG A 387 -0.94 -20.34 -16.36
CA ARG A 387 -0.88 -20.48 -17.82
C ARG A 387 -1.80 -19.50 -18.51
N ILE A 388 -1.27 -18.76 -19.48
CA ILE A 388 -2.02 -17.84 -20.35
C ILE A 388 -1.92 -18.38 -21.78
N THR A 389 -3.07 -18.75 -22.34
CA THR A 389 -3.18 -19.31 -23.69
C THR A 389 -4.09 -18.42 -24.54
N PRO A 390 -3.60 -17.87 -25.67
CA PRO A 390 -4.46 -17.19 -26.62
C PRO A 390 -5.41 -18.17 -27.31
N HIS A 391 -6.69 -17.81 -27.38
CA HIS A 391 -7.71 -18.65 -28.02
C HIS A 391 -7.97 -18.31 -29.50
N THR A 392 -7.67 -17.09 -29.93
CA THR A 392 -7.98 -16.66 -31.29
C THR A 392 -6.90 -17.18 -32.25
N PRO A 393 -7.27 -18.02 -33.24
CA PRO A 393 -6.32 -18.46 -34.26
C PRO A 393 -5.88 -17.26 -35.12
N ASP A 394 -4.73 -17.41 -35.78
CA ASP A 394 -4.21 -16.46 -36.77
C ASP A 394 -3.88 -15.04 -36.26
N LEU A 395 -3.78 -14.86 -34.94
CA LEU A 395 -3.29 -13.63 -34.33
C LEU A 395 -2.03 -13.89 -33.51
N ILE A 396 -1.12 -12.93 -33.57
CA ILE A 396 0.07 -12.89 -32.72
C ILE A 396 -0.24 -11.98 -31.53
N PHE A 397 -0.02 -12.51 -30.34
CA PHE A 397 -0.20 -11.77 -29.10
C PHE A 397 1.17 -11.37 -28.55
N LEU A 398 1.27 -10.19 -27.96
CA LEU A 398 2.45 -9.73 -27.25
C LEU A 398 2.10 -9.67 -25.77
N ALA A 399 2.90 -10.34 -24.94
CA ALA A 399 2.72 -10.34 -23.50
C ALA A 399 3.91 -9.70 -22.79
N TYR A 400 3.62 -8.94 -21.74
CA TYR A 400 4.58 -8.28 -20.86
C TYR A 400 4.25 -8.67 -19.43
N ALA A 401 5.06 -9.54 -18.84
CA ALA A 401 4.84 -10.03 -17.47
C ALA A 401 5.47 -9.06 -16.45
N PHE A 402 4.65 -8.21 -15.85
CA PHE A 402 5.04 -7.39 -14.71
C PHE A 402 4.86 -8.20 -13.43
N THR A 403 5.63 -9.28 -13.31
CA THR A 403 5.63 -10.19 -12.16
C THR A 403 7.07 -10.41 -11.68
N PRO A 404 7.28 -10.65 -10.38
CA PRO A 404 8.59 -11.05 -9.86
C PRO A 404 9.01 -12.46 -10.30
N ILE A 405 8.06 -13.26 -10.77
CA ILE A 405 8.28 -14.62 -11.29
C ILE A 405 8.60 -14.56 -12.77
N GLU A 406 9.61 -15.33 -13.19
CA GLU A 406 10.04 -15.41 -14.58
C GLU A 406 8.97 -16.07 -15.47
N PRO A 407 8.63 -15.43 -16.60
CA PRO A 407 7.75 -16.01 -17.60
C PRO A 407 8.50 -16.95 -18.55
N HIS A 408 7.88 -18.06 -18.92
CA HIS A 408 8.40 -19.03 -19.89
C HIS A 408 7.41 -19.25 -21.04
N LEU A 409 7.89 -19.08 -22.27
CA LEU A 409 7.09 -19.32 -23.48
C LEU A 409 7.34 -20.74 -23.98
N THR A 410 6.28 -21.51 -24.19
CA THR A 410 6.40 -22.88 -24.72
C THR A 410 5.18 -23.30 -25.55
N ALA A 411 5.27 -24.45 -26.22
CA ALA A 411 4.14 -25.03 -26.94
C ALA A 411 2.99 -25.36 -25.97
N THR A 412 1.75 -25.19 -26.39
CA THR A 412 0.58 -25.33 -25.50
C THR A 412 0.46 -26.71 -24.87
N GLY A 413 0.80 -27.79 -25.61
CA GLY A 413 0.83 -29.15 -25.06
C GLY A 413 1.83 -29.28 -23.90
N LYS A 414 3.08 -28.87 -24.11
CA LYS A 414 4.12 -28.84 -23.06
C LYS A 414 3.71 -27.95 -21.89
N ALA A 415 3.05 -26.82 -22.17
CA ALA A 415 2.58 -25.92 -21.12
C ALA A 415 1.55 -26.58 -20.20
N ILE A 416 0.67 -27.41 -20.77
CA ILE A 416 -0.31 -28.20 -20.02
C ILE A 416 0.40 -29.25 -19.17
N GLU A 417 1.36 -29.99 -19.73
CA GLU A 417 2.14 -31.01 -19.00
C GLU A 417 2.91 -30.43 -17.80
N ILE A 418 3.56 -29.27 -17.99
CA ILE A 418 4.28 -28.57 -16.92
C ILE A 418 3.30 -28.11 -15.83
N GLN A 419 2.17 -27.52 -16.22
CA GLN A 419 1.14 -27.04 -15.29
C GLN A 419 0.50 -28.19 -14.50
N GLN A 420 0.27 -29.33 -15.15
CA GLN A 420 -0.28 -30.54 -14.54
C GLN A 420 0.75 -31.34 -13.75
N GLN A 421 2.03 -30.94 -13.76
CA GLN A 421 3.14 -31.62 -13.07
C GLN A 421 3.37 -33.05 -13.57
N THR A 422 2.99 -33.35 -14.82
CA THR A 422 3.19 -34.66 -15.46
C THR A 422 4.46 -34.73 -16.30
N SER A 423 5.08 -33.58 -16.58
CA SER A 423 6.30 -33.50 -17.36
C SER A 423 7.54 -33.87 -16.52
N ASN A 424 8.46 -34.65 -17.10
CA ASN A 424 9.79 -34.91 -16.54
C ASN A 424 10.77 -33.74 -16.70
N ILE A 425 10.35 -32.66 -17.35
CA ILE A 425 11.18 -31.47 -17.58
C ILE A 425 11.19 -30.66 -16.29
N ASN A 426 12.39 -30.33 -15.80
CA ASN A 426 12.61 -29.50 -14.62
C ASN A 426 12.29 -28.01 -14.88
N ALA A 427 11.11 -27.73 -15.44
CA ALA A 427 10.64 -26.38 -15.72
C ALA A 427 10.02 -25.80 -14.44
N GLY A 428 10.88 -25.48 -13.46
CA GLY A 428 10.64 -24.64 -12.27
C GLY A 428 9.18 -24.36 -11.89
N ASN A 429 8.40 -25.41 -11.60
CA ASN A 429 6.99 -25.26 -11.23
C ASN A 429 6.90 -24.93 -9.73
N ILE A 430 6.43 -23.72 -9.43
CA ILE A 430 6.35 -23.21 -8.05
C ILE A 430 5.19 -23.80 -7.24
N SER A 431 4.26 -24.54 -7.88
CA SER A 431 3.11 -25.10 -7.21
C SER A 431 3.45 -26.33 -6.37
N VAL A 432 2.66 -26.56 -5.32
CA VAL A 432 2.77 -27.73 -4.45
C VAL A 432 2.48 -29.00 -5.27
N PRO A 433 3.21 -30.12 -5.08
CA PRO A 433 2.93 -31.37 -5.77
C PRO A 433 1.47 -31.84 -5.59
N GLY A 434 0.84 -32.34 -6.65
CA GLY A 434 -0.57 -32.75 -6.66
C GLY A 434 -1.57 -31.60 -6.91
N THR A 435 -1.09 -30.37 -7.08
CA THR A 435 -1.97 -29.24 -7.46
C THR A 435 -2.49 -29.38 -8.89
N GLY A 436 -1.72 -30.03 -9.78
CA GLY A 436 -2.03 -30.17 -11.20
C GLY A 436 -3.44 -30.70 -11.51
N GLU A 437 -3.91 -31.69 -10.76
CA GLU A 437 -5.24 -32.31 -10.94
C GLU A 437 -6.39 -31.38 -10.54
N LYS A 438 -6.14 -30.43 -9.64
CA LYS A 438 -7.15 -29.49 -9.12
C LYS A 438 -7.24 -28.22 -9.97
N ILE A 439 -6.26 -27.97 -10.83
CA ILE A 439 -6.21 -26.77 -11.68
C ILE A 439 -7.37 -26.79 -12.68
N LYS A 440 -8.13 -25.70 -12.71
CA LYS A 440 -9.21 -25.45 -13.67
C LYS A 440 -8.98 -24.13 -14.39
N LEU A 441 -9.72 -23.92 -15.48
CA LEU A 441 -9.71 -22.65 -16.21
C LEU A 441 -10.25 -21.53 -15.32
N ALA A 442 -9.41 -20.53 -15.02
CA ALA A 442 -9.80 -19.38 -14.21
C ALA A 442 -10.79 -18.44 -14.93
N GLY A 443 -10.68 -18.33 -16.26
CA GLY A 443 -11.58 -17.51 -17.07
C GLY A 443 -11.06 -17.28 -18.48
N SER A 444 -11.93 -16.73 -19.34
CA SER A 444 -11.58 -16.29 -20.68
C SER A 444 -11.92 -14.81 -20.83
N PHE A 445 -10.94 -14.02 -21.25
CA PHE A 445 -11.02 -12.57 -21.27
C PHE A 445 -10.81 -12.05 -22.69
N LYS A 446 -11.70 -11.17 -23.14
CA LYS A 446 -11.59 -10.52 -24.45
C LYS A 446 -10.67 -9.30 -24.33
N LEU A 447 -9.82 -9.07 -25.34
CA LEU A 447 -9.09 -7.80 -25.47
C LEU A 447 -10.08 -6.69 -25.81
N GLN A 448 -10.35 -5.79 -24.87
CA GLN A 448 -11.41 -4.77 -25.00
C GLN A 448 -10.86 -3.34 -25.08
N TRP A 449 -9.67 -3.08 -24.53
CA TRP A 449 -9.16 -1.73 -24.38
C TRP A 449 -8.30 -1.33 -25.58
N ASP A 450 -8.71 -0.26 -26.27
CA ASP A 450 -7.94 0.27 -27.40
C ASP A 450 -6.74 1.09 -26.90
N VAL A 451 -5.54 0.56 -27.12
CA VAL A 451 -4.26 1.20 -26.77
C VAL A 451 -3.49 1.68 -28.00
N THR A 452 -4.15 1.75 -29.17
CA THR A 452 -3.51 2.10 -30.44
C THR A 452 -2.72 3.39 -30.33
N LYS A 453 -3.25 4.42 -29.68
CA LYS A 453 -2.54 5.70 -29.51
C LYS A 453 -1.25 5.60 -28.68
N LYS A 454 -1.20 4.69 -27.70
CA LYS A 454 -0.02 4.47 -26.85
C LYS A 454 1.01 3.59 -27.57
N ARG A 455 0.55 2.60 -28.34
CA ARG A 455 1.39 1.56 -28.97
C ARG A 455 1.82 1.89 -30.42
N ALA A 456 1.11 2.75 -31.14
CA ALA A 456 1.44 3.12 -32.53
C ALA A 456 2.68 4.04 -32.67
N GLY A 457 3.37 4.33 -31.56
CA GLY A 457 4.65 5.02 -31.60
C GLY A 457 4.56 6.46 -32.13
N PRO A 458 5.59 6.95 -32.86
CA PRO A 458 5.65 8.33 -33.36
C PRO A 458 4.48 8.72 -34.28
N ILE A 459 3.81 7.75 -34.90
CA ILE A 459 2.75 8.00 -35.88
C ILE A 459 1.58 8.77 -35.24
N THR A 460 1.24 8.45 -34.00
CA THR A 460 0.12 9.06 -33.26
C THR A 460 0.56 10.15 -32.27
N ARG A 461 1.87 10.38 -32.13
CA ARG A 461 2.44 11.40 -31.25
C ARG A 461 2.25 12.79 -31.86
N LYS A 462 1.89 13.77 -31.03
CA LYS A 462 1.62 15.15 -31.50
C LYS A 462 2.89 15.88 -31.96
N ASP A 463 4.02 15.50 -31.36
CA ASP A 463 5.38 15.97 -31.62
C ASP A 463 6.02 15.35 -32.87
N ALA A 464 5.37 14.36 -33.49
CA ALA A 464 5.82 13.73 -34.72
C ALA A 464 4.74 13.85 -35.80
N VAL A 465 4.19 12.72 -36.29
CA VAL A 465 3.29 12.74 -37.46
C VAL A 465 1.85 13.15 -37.08
N GLY A 466 1.46 12.98 -35.82
CA GLY A 466 0.17 13.50 -35.31
C GLY A 466 -1.08 12.87 -35.91
N ILE A 467 -0.98 11.69 -36.55
CA ILE A 467 -2.13 11.02 -37.16
C ILE A 467 -3.07 10.55 -36.04
N LYS A 468 -4.36 10.89 -36.17
CA LYS A 468 -5.39 10.39 -35.25
C LYS A 468 -5.46 8.87 -35.34
N ALA A 469 -5.43 8.17 -34.21
CA ALA A 469 -5.50 6.71 -34.14
C ALA A 469 -6.70 6.11 -34.93
N ASP A 470 -7.81 6.86 -35.03
CA ASP A 470 -8.99 6.47 -35.81
C ASP A 470 -8.72 6.31 -37.31
N ARG A 471 -7.73 7.02 -37.85
CA ARG A 471 -7.35 6.97 -39.27
C ARG A 471 -6.43 5.79 -39.61
N LEU A 472 -5.82 5.16 -38.61
CA LEU A 472 -4.93 4.00 -38.85
C LEU A 472 -5.73 2.80 -39.36
N PRO A 473 -5.18 1.98 -40.26
CA PRO A 473 -5.88 0.81 -40.82
C PRO A 473 -5.98 -0.36 -39.82
N TYR A 474 -5.35 -0.25 -38.66
CA TYR A 474 -5.34 -1.25 -37.60
C TYR A 474 -5.75 -0.66 -36.24
N ARG A 475 -6.01 -1.53 -35.28
CA ARG A 475 -6.16 -1.21 -33.86
C ARG A 475 -5.27 -2.13 -33.05
N VAL A 476 -4.71 -1.61 -31.98
CA VAL A 476 -4.02 -2.41 -30.96
C VAL A 476 -4.95 -2.49 -29.76
N LEU A 477 -5.42 -3.70 -29.46
CA LEU A 477 -6.23 -3.97 -28.29
C LEU A 477 -5.34 -4.54 -27.18
N SER A 478 -5.64 -4.18 -25.94
CA SER A 478 -4.94 -4.62 -24.74
C SER A 478 -5.91 -5.15 -23.70
N LEU A 479 -5.38 -5.91 -22.76
CA LEU A 479 -5.97 -6.33 -21.50
C LEU A 479 -4.82 -6.56 -20.51
N ASP A 480 -5.01 -6.11 -19.27
CA ASP A 480 -4.09 -6.44 -18.18
C ASP A 480 -4.74 -7.54 -17.34
N ILE A 481 -4.08 -8.70 -17.23
CA ILE A 481 -4.52 -9.80 -16.37
C ILE A 481 -3.79 -9.66 -15.04
N LEU A 482 -4.52 -9.31 -13.99
CA LEU A 482 -3.99 -9.18 -12.63
C LEU A 482 -3.89 -10.56 -11.96
N ILE A 483 -2.78 -10.79 -11.28
CA ILE A 483 -2.51 -11.97 -10.45
C ILE A 483 -2.37 -11.45 -9.02
N GLU A 484 -3.34 -11.79 -8.16
CA GLU A 484 -3.41 -11.26 -6.79
C GLU A 484 -2.10 -11.50 -6.03
N GLY A 485 -1.59 -10.43 -5.43
CA GLY A 485 -0.35 -10.41 -4.68
C GLY A 485 0.95 -10.61 -5.45
N CYS A 486 0.88 -10.88 -6.77
CA CYS A 486 2.05 -11.10 -7.61
C CYS A 486 2.35 -9.95 -8.56
N GLY A 487 1.32 -9.43 -9.23
CA GLY A 487 1.49 -8.39 -10.25
C GLY A 487 0.46 -8.54 -11.37
N TRP A 488 0.84 -8.24 -12.60
CA TRP A 488 -0.04 -8.39 -13.75
C TRP A 488 0.72 -8.77 -15.02
N VAL A 489 0.00 -9.33 -15.99
CA VAL A 489 0.49 -9.58 -17.34
C VAL A 489 -0.30 -8.73 -18.31
N GLU A 490 0.36 -7.77 -18.96
CA GLU A 490 -0.25 -6.98 -20.04
C GLU A 490 -0.20 -7.80 -21.33
N ILE A 491 -1.36 -7.99 -21.96
CA ILE A 491 -1.51 -8.73 -23.22
C ILE A 491 -2.06 -7.79 -24.27
N THR A 492 -1.36 -7.70 -25.40
CA THR A 492 -1.77 -6.88 -26.54
C THR A 492 -1.83 -7.70 -27.82
N ALA A 493 -2.74 -7.32 -28.72
CA ALA A 493 -2.77 -7.85 -30.08
C ALA A 493 -3.18 -6.76 -31.07
N GLN A 494 -2.58 -6.80 -32.25
CA GLN A 494 -2.95 -5.93 -33.36
C GLN A 494 -4.02 -6.63 -34.21
N THR A 495 -5.09 -5.90 -34.52
CA THR A 495 -6.16 -6.36 -35.40
C THR A 495 -6.38 -5.36 -36.54
N ALA A 496 -6.71 -5.85 -37.73
CA ALA A 496 -7.09 -4.98 -38.84
C ALA A 496 -8.45 -4.33 -38.57
N LYS A 497 -8.63 -3.05 -38.94
CA LYS A 497 -9.97 -2.43 -38.94
C LYS A 497 -10.76 -2.99 -40.12
N THR A 498 -11.63 -3.96 -39.85
CA THR A 498 -12.64 -4.36 -40.84
C THR A 498 -13.61 -3.20 -41.08
N SER A 499 -14.09 -3.05 -42.32
CA SER A 499 -14.95 -1.92 -42.74
C SER A 499 -16.25 -1.79 -41.90
N LYS A 500 -16.69 -2.87 -41.25
CA LYS A 500 -17.86 -2.94 -40.36
C LYS A 500 -17.69 -2.22 -39.02
N ASN A 501 -16.46 -1.97 -38.57
CA ASN A 501 -16.15 -1.35 -37.26
C ASN A 501 -15.72 0.13 -37.35
N ARG A 502 -15.90 0.79 -38.50
CA ARG A 502 -15.84 2.26 -38.53
C ARG A 502 -17.00 2.78 -37.68
N PRO A 503 -16.77 3.64 -36.66
CA PRO A 503 -17.88 4.34 -36.04
C PRO A 503 -18.63 5.03 -37.17
N ARG A 504 -19.92 4.67 -37.35
CA ARG A 504 -20.79 5.36 -38.30
C ARG A 504 -20.71 6.83 -37.92
N LYS A 505 -20.01 7.64 -38.72
CA LYS A 505 -20.15 9.09 -38.64
C LYS A 505 -21.65 9.33 -38.77
N SER A 506 -22.29 9.80 -37.72
CA SER A 506 -23.67 10.21 -37.80
C SER A 506 -23.74 11.24 -38.93
N MET A 507 -24.42 10.90 -40.02
CA MET A 507 -24.70 11.82 -41.12
C MET A 507 -25.69 12.93 -40.70
N THR A 508 -25.75 13.28 -39.41
CA THR A 508 -26.58 14.35 -38.88
C THR A 508 -25.92 15.72 -39.05
N GLY A 509 -24.60 15.79 -39.21
CA GLY A 509 -23.87 17.04 -39.48
C GLY A 509 -23.85 17.45 -40.97
N ALA A 510 -23.86 16.48 -41.89
CA ALA A 510 -23.80 16.76 -43.33
C ALA A 510 -25.14 17.29 -43.87
N LYS A 511 -26.27 16.73 -43.41
CA LYS A 511 -27.60 17.22 -43.81
C LYS A 511 -27.94 18.63 -43.29
N ARG A 512 -27.27 19.13 -42.25
CA ARG A 512 -27.47 20.51 -41.76
C ARG A 512 -26.77 21.54 -42.66
N ARG A 513 -25.56 21.23 -43.16
CA ARG A 513 -24.83 22.10 -44.08
C ARG A 513 -25.48 22.22 -45.47
N ASP A 514 -26.05 21.15 -46.01
CA ASP A 514 -26.79 21.24 -47.28
C ASP A 514 -28.12 21.99 -47.15
N LYS A 515 -28.79 21.93 -45.99
CA LYS A 515 -30.02 22.70 -45.74
C LYS A 515 -29.76 24.20 -45.56
N ASP A 516 -28.64 24.57 -44.93
CA ASP A 516 -28.24 25.97 -44.77
C ASP A 516 -27.72 26.57 -46.10
N MET A 517 -27.03 25.78 -46.94
CA MET A 517 -26.62 26.20 -48.30
C MET A 517 -27.81 26.31 -49.28
N GLY A 518 -28.83 25.46 -49.14
CA GLY A 518 -30.08 25.58 -49.92
C GLY A 518 -30.87 26.84 -49.57
N ARG A 519 -31.03 27.14 -48.27
CA ARG A 519 -31.73 28.36 -47.82
C ARG A 519 -31.02 29.67 -48.18
N ALA A 520 -29.70 29.66 -48.29
CA ALA A 520 -28.93 30.83 -48.73
C ALA A 520 -29.09 31.13 -50.23
N ARG A 521 -29.41 30.13 -51.07
CA ARG A 521 -29.67 30.34 -52.51
C ARG A 521 -31.08 30.87 -52.78
N ASP A 522 -32.07 30.42 -52.01
CA ASP A 522 -33.47 30.89 -52.17
C ASP A 522 -33.70 32.31 -51.62
N ALA A 523 -32.82 32.80 -50.74
CA ALA A 523 -32.87 34.18 -50.22
C ALA A 523 -32.19 35.22 -51.15
N ALA A 524 -31.38 34.77 -52.12
CA ALA A 524 -30.73 35.64 -53.11
C ALA A 524 -31.51 35.78 -54.42
N SER A 525 -32.68 35.15 -54.51
CA SER A 525 -33.54 35.10 -55.71
C SER A 525 -34.96 35.64 -55.46
N ARG A 526 -35.12 36.53 -54.46
CA ARG A 526 -36.32 37.34 -54.25
C ARG A 526 -36.00 38.82 -54.20
#